data_AF-A0A954L4I9-F1
#
_entry.id   AF-A0A954L4I9-F1
#
_cell.length_a   1.000
_cell.length_b   1.000
_cell.length_c   1.000
_cell.angle_alpha   90.00
_cell.angle_beta   90.00
_cell.angle_gamma   90.00
#
_symmetry.space_group_name_H-M   'P 1'
#
loop_
_entity.id
_entity.type
_entity.pdbx_description
1 polymer ?
#
loop_
_entity_poly.entity_id
_entity_poly.type
_entity_poly.pdbx_seq_one_letter_code
_entity_poly.pdbx_strand_id
1 'polypeptide(L)'
;LGPLADNGGPTLTHALLPGSFALDWGDTNLAVDVTNGNAPLTVDQRGAPFYRVFGRTVDIGAFEHQPFRTTSGGANAFLTGTAGNDAIVYDAEHQRVNINGLAYPILPGTRLLTIDAGEGSDTVNVIGSTANDLVTADLRTQLVTFTHGRSPNGADARIVGAEVVVIDGNGGNDAATLQDSPGDDKFFARPGSGFFVDLARVLEVDLFRMNLHAQAGGGHNLARLFGSTGIDVLTAQAATSTLMGPGFAHSASGFDFVQVQGGVGTDTATLTGSSGVDALIARAGVAVLTTGGVNVQLDGFETINADGRGGSDFLRLIGSPGNDSLTAFPGSSQFVTNGYNYGFTSFERLTASVAGGGADTAVLIDSVGDDLFVGSGDLAELSGVGFFSRTTGFDVVRIRGVNGGTNTRRVSSINYQLIEQGTWV
;
A
#
# COMPACT_ATOMS: atom_id res chain seq x y z
N LEU A 1 -11.29 -12.52 -42.07
CA LEU A 1 -11.75 -13.23 -40.85
C LEU A 1 -10.56 -13.39 -39.92
N GLY A 2 -10.77 -13.29 -38.61
CA GLY A 2 -9.79 -13.72 -37.59
C GLY A 2 -9.74 -15.25 -37.48
N PRO A 3 -8.84 -15.81 -36.66
CA PRO A 3 -8.81 -17.24 -36.39
C PRO A 3 -10.10 -17.72 -35.69
N LEU A 4 -10.38 -19.02 -35.75
CA LEU A 4 -11.38 -19.65 -34.91
C LEU A 4 -10.93 -19.55 -33.46
N ALA A 5 -11.66 -18.79 -32.65
CA ALA A 5 -11.31 -18.47 -31.27
C ALA A 5 -12.56 -18.36 -30.40
N ASP A 6 -12.34 -18.32 -29.10
CA ASP A 6 -13.39 -17.93 -28.17
C ASP A 6 -13.60 -16.42 -28.32
N ASN A 7 -14.80 -16.01 -28.72
CA ASN A 7 -15.18 -14.60 -28.84
C ASN A 7 -16.39 -14.26 -27.97
N GLY A 8 -16.59 -14.96 -26.84
CA GLY A 8 -17.61 -14.63 -25.84
C GLY A 8 -18.94 -15.37 -26.01
N GLY A 9 -18.92 -16.64 -26.46
CA GLY A 9 -20.11 -17.44 -26.74
C GLY A 9 -19.98 -18.93 -26.40
N PRO A 10 -21.08 -19.71 -26.42
CA PRO A 10 -21.06 -21.16 -26.16
C PRO A 10 -20.26 -21.98 -27.19
N THR A 11 -19.83 -21.38 -28.30
CA THR A 11 -19.02 -22.02 -29.34
C THR A 11 -17.94 -21.08 -29.85
N LEU A 12 -16.81 -21.65 -30.32
CA LEU A 12 -15.76 -20.86 -30.98
C LEU A 12 -16.31 -20.27 -32.29
N THR A 13 -15.97 -19.02 -32.58
CA THR A 13 -16.40 -18.30 -33.79
C THR A 13 -15.22 -17.65 -34.50
N HIS A 14 -15.44 -17.18 -35.73
CA HIS A 14 -14.45 -16.37 -36.47
C HIS A 14 -14.88 -14.91 -36.41
N ALA A 15 -14.22 -14.09 -35.59
CA ALA A 15 -14.45 -12.65 -35.59
C ALA A 15 -14.17 -12.04 -36.98
N LEU A 16 -14.96 -11.05 -37.38
CA LEU A 16 -14.76 -10.37 -38.66
C LEU A 16 -13.70 -9.27 -38.51
N LEU A 17 -12.70 -9.28 -39.39
CA LEU A 17 -11.67 -8.23 -39.42
C LEU A 17 -12.16 -7.04 -40.25
N PRO A 18 -11.62 -5.82 -40.02
CA PRO A 18 -11.90 -4.66 -40.86
C PRO A 18 -11.71 -4.97 -42.35
N GLY A 19 -12.69 -4.57 -43.18
CA GLY A 19 -12.68 -4.83 -44.63
C GLY A 19 -13.07 -6.26 -45.03
N SER A 20 -13.51 -7.11 -44.09
CA SER A 20 -14.03 -8.44 -44.40
C SER A 20 -15.25 -8.36 -45.33
N PHE A 21 -15.26 -9.17 -46.39
CA PHE A 21 -16.41 -9.31 -47.29
C PHE A 21 -17.66 -9.91 -46.62
N ALA A 22 -17.53 -10.42 -45.40
CA ALA A 22 -18.66 -10.91 -44.62
C ALA A 22 -19.47 -9.79 -43.93
N LEU A 23 -18.93 -8.57 -43.84
CA LEU A 23 -19.54 -7.42 -43.16
C LEU A 23 -20.70 -6.84 -43.97
N ASP A 24 -21.92 -6.79 -43.43
CA ASP A 24 -23.13 -6.23 -44.06
C ASP A 24 -23.47 -6.83 -45.44
N TRP A 25 -23.16 -8.12 -45.63
CA TRP A 25 -23.36 -8.82 -46.92
C TRP A 25 -24.25 -10.07 -46.85
N GLY A 26 -24.73 -10.46 -45.67
CA GLY A 26 -25.71 -11.53 -45.52
C GLY A 26 -27.15 -11.08 -45.78
N ASP A 27 -28.04 -12.02 -46.06
CA ASP A 27 -29.47 -11.76 -46.21
C ASP A 27 -30.18 -11.90 -44.86
N THR A 28 -30.66 -10.78 -44.31
CA THR A 28 -31.36 -10.73 -43.02
C THR A 28 -32.58 -11.66 -42.97
N ASN A 29 -33.25 -11.91 -44.10
CA ASN A 29 -34.42 -12.80 -44.14
C ASN A 29 -34.04 -14.28 -43.93
N LEU A 30 -32.76 -14.63 -44.11
CA LEU A 30 -32.23 -15.97 -43.88
C LEU A 30 -31.62 -16.14 -42.48
N ALA A 31 -31.54 -15.07 -41.69
CA ALA A 31 -31.07 -15.09 -40.31
C ALA A 31 -32.18 -15.58 -39.36
N VAL A 32 -32.57 -16.85 -39.51
CA VAL A 32 -33.69 -17.47 -38.79
C VAL A 32 -33.27 -18.78 -38.12
N ASP A 33 -33.95 -19.11 -37.02
CA ASP A 33 -33.88 -20.43 -36.41
C ASP A 33 -34.80 -21.39 -37.18
N VAL A 34 -34.18 -22.18 -38.06
CA VAL A 34 -34.87 -23.19 -38.89
C VAL A 34 -35.49 -24.33 -38.07
N THR A 35 -35.09 -24.50 -36.81
CA THR A 35 -35.63 -25.53 -35.92
C THR A 35 -36.82 -25.04 -35.11
N ASN A 36 -37.00 -23.72 -35.02
CA ASN A 36 -38.09 -23.06 -34.30
C ASN A 36 -38.98 -22.25 -35.25
N GLY A 37 -39.48 -22.90 -36.30
CA GLY A 37 -40.47 -22.30 -37.21
C GLY A 37 -39.96 -21.09 -38.01
N ASN A 38 -38.66 -21.00 -38.28
CA ASN A 38 -38.01 -19.85 -38.91
C ASN A 38 -38.19 -18.54 -38.13
N ALA A 39 -38.23 -18.62 -36.79
CA ALA A 39 -38.20 -17.42 -35.96
C ALA A 39 -36.91 -16.62 -36.24
N PRO A 40 -36.96 -15.29 -36.42
CA PRO A 40 -35.76 -14.48 -36.60
C PRO A 40 -34.79 -14.69 -35.44
N LEU A 41 -33.52 -14.92 -35.76
CA LEU A 41 -32.46 -14.93 -34.76
C LEU A 41 -32.30 -13.50 -34.24
N THR A 42 -32.43 -13.31 -32.94
CA THR A 42 -32.29 -12.00 -32.30
C THR A 42 -30.85 -11.68 -31.93
N VAL A 43 -30.02 -12.71 -31.75
CA VAL A 43 -28.62 -12.63 -31.36
C VAL A 43 -27.75 -13.55 -32.23
N ASP A 44 -26.47 -13.22 -32.37
CA ASP A 44 -25.51 -14.12 -33.02
C ASP A 44 -25.09 -15.29 -32.10
N GLN A 45 -24.14 -16.12 -32.52
CA GLN A 45 -23.74 -17.32 -31.76
C GLN A 45 -23.09 -17.02 -30.40
N ARG A 46 -22.81 -15.75 -30.07
CA ARG A 46 -22.35 -15.34 -28.73
C ARG A 46 -23.50 -15.19 -27.73
N GLY A 47 -24.72 -14.98 -28.21
CA GLY A 47 -25.87 -14.70 -27.37
C GLY A 47 -26.05 -13.20 -27.09
N ALA A 48 -26.98 -12.85 -26.19
CA ALA A 48 -27.16 -11.45 -25.79
C ALA A 48 -25.88 -10.95 -25.07
N PRO A 49 -25.42 -9.70 -25.33
CA PRO A 49 -26.10 -8.59 -26.01
C PRO A 49 -25.85 -8.48 -27.53
N PHE A 50 -25.24 -9.48 -28.18
CA PHE A 50 -24.81 -9.40 -29.57
C PHE A 50 -25.96 -9.64 -30.54
N TYR A 51 -26.55 -8.56 -31.06
CA TYR A 51 -27.64 -8.65 -32.03
C TYR A 51 -27.24 -9.44 -33.26
N ARG A 52 -28.16 -10.26 -33.80
CA ARG A 52 -27.89 -10.98 -35.05
C ARG A 52 -27.88 -10.06 -36.24
N VAL A 53 -28.57 -8.93 -36.18
CA VAL A 53 -28.66 -7.98 -37.28
C VAL A 53 -28.18 -6.64 -36.76
N PHE A 54 -26.99 -6.22 -37.17
CA PHE A 54 -26.43 -4.95 -36.79
C PHE A 54 -25.88 -4.22 -38.02
N GLY A 55 -26.26 -2.96 -38.22
CA GLY A 55 -25.86 -2.21 -39.41
C GLY A 55 -26.93 -2.28 -40.50
N ARG A 56 -26.52 -2.59 -41.73
CA ARG A 56 -27.39 -2.55 -42.92
C ARG A 56 -28.11 -3.88 -43.12
N THR A 57 -27.39 -4.99 -42.96
CA THR A 57 -27.91 -6.36 -43.05
C THR A 57 -27.10 -7.27 -42.14
N VAL A 58 -27.56 -8.50 -41.91
CA VAL A 58 -26.80 -9.52 -41.17
C VAL A 58 -25.41 -9.75 -41.78
N ASP A 59 -24.41 -10.06 -40.95
CA ASP A 59 -23.12 -10.54 -41.40
C ASP A 59 -23.13 -12.03 -41.75
N ILE A 60 -22.29 -12.39 -42.71
CA ILE A 60 -22.14 -13.79 -43.13
C ILE A 60 -21.36 -14.56 -42.07
N GLY A 61 -22.02 -15.55 -41.46
CA GLY A 61 -21.40 -16.50 -40.54
C GLY A 61 -22.06 -16.52 -39.16
N ALA A 62 -21.32 -17.05 -38.18
CA ALA A 62 -21.78 -17.21 -36.80
C ALA A 62 -21.63 -15.95 -35.94
N PHE A 63 -20.92 -14.94 -36.43
CA PHE A 63 -20.50 -13.75 -35.70
C PHE A 63 -21.01 -12.51 -36.44
N GLU A 64 -21.64 -11.61 -35.71
CA GLU A 64 -22.08 -10.29 -36.16
C GLU A 64 -21.12 -9.22 -35.62
N HIS A 65 -20.36 -8.59 -36.51
CA HIS A 65 -19.55 -7.44 -36.20
C HIS A 65 -20.44 -6.24 -35.89
N GLN A 66 -20.63 -6.05 -34.60
CA GLN A 66 -21.23 -4.88 -34.03
C GLN A 66 -20.15 -4.10 -33.28
N PRO A 67 -20.03 -2.78 -33.52
CA PRO A 67 -19.33 -1.93 -32.59
C PRO A 67 -20.02 -2.06 -31.24
N PHE A 68 -19.21 -2.08 -30.19
CA PHE A 68 -19.70 -1.88 -28.84
C PHE A 68 -20.60 -0.63 -28.82
N ARG A 69 -21.73 -0.72 -28.12
CA ARG A 69 -22.66 0.40 -28.01
C ARG A 69 -22.03 1.50 -27.16
N THR A 70 -21.28 2.41 -27.77
CA THR A 70 -21.15 3.76 -27.24
C THR A 70 -22.49 4.47 -27.44
N THR A 71 -23.48 4.19 -26.59
CA THR A 71 -24.67 5.03 -26.56
C THR A 71 -24.28 6.37 -25.97
N SER A 72 -24.10 7.40 -26.80
CA SER A 72 -23.90 8.76 -26.33
C SER A 72 -25.21 9.31 -25.78
N GLY A 73 -25.33 9.35 -24.46
CA GLY A 73 -26.36 10.13 -23.76
C GLY A 73 -25.82 11.53 -23.49
N GLY A 74 -25.67 12.35 -24.52
CA GLY A 74 -24.98 13.64 -24.38
C GLY A 74 -23.50 13.45 -24.06
N ALA A 75 -23.03 13.95 -22.92
CA ALA A 75 -21.63 13.89 -22.52
C ALA A 75 -21.18 12.51 -21.96
N ASN A 76 -22.05 11.51 -21.92
CA ASN A 76 -21.74 10.19 -21.37
C ASN A 76 -21.66 9.13 -22.47
N ALA A 77 -20.63 8.30 -22.44
CA ALA A 77 -20.47 7.09 -23.24
C ALA A 77 -20.49 5.86 -22.34
N PHE A 78 -21.01 4.76 -22.86
CA PHE A 78 -21.07 3.47 -22.17
C PHE A 78 -20.34 2.42 -23.00
N LEU A 79 -19.70 1.49 -22.30
CA LEU A 79 -19.02 0.33 -22.84
C LEU A 79 -19.40 -0.82 -21.92
N THR A 80 -19.94 -1.87 -22.52
CA THR A 80 -20.33 -3.10 -21.82
C THR A 80 -19.54 -4.23 -22.45
N GLY A 81 -18.83 -5.01 -21.65
CA GLY A 81 -18.15 -6.22 -22.07
C GLY A 81 -19.13 -7.35 -22.36
N THR A 82 -18.58 -8.54 -22.45
CA THR A 82 -19.23 -9.76 -22.90
C THR A 82 -19.58 -10.65 -21.69
N ALA A 83 -19.99 -11.90 -21.96
CA ALA A 83 -20.16 -12.90 -20.91
C ALA A 83 -18.92 -13.79 -20.73
N GLY A 84 -17.86 -13.52 -21.48
CA GLY A 84 -16.56 -14.18 -21.36
C GLY A 84 -15.48 -13.15 -21.07
N ASN A 85 -14.25 -13.62 -20.90
CA ASN A 85 -13.12 -12.80 -20.47
C ASN A 85 -12.79 -11.69 -21.48
N ASP A 86 -12.84 -10.45 -21.02
CA ASP A 86 -12.56 -9.26 -21.78
C ASP A 86 -11.24 -8.59 -21.39
N ALA A 87 -10.48 -8.19 -22.40
CA ALA A 87 -9.31 -7.34 -22.28
C ALA A 87 -9.62 -5.96 -22.87
N ILE A 88 -9.91 -5.00 -22.00
CA ILE A 88 -10.27 -3.63 -22.36
C ILE A 88 -9.07 -2.71 -22.08
N VAL A 89 -8.75 -1.83 -23.02
CA VAL A 89 -7.70 -0.81 -22.85
C VAL A 89 -8.29 0.57 -23.13
N TYR A 90 -8.37 1.42 -22.13
CA TYR A 90 -8.71 2.84 -22.29
C TYR A 90 -7.43 3.68 -22.39
N ASP A 91 -7.18 4.28 -23.55
CA ASP A 91 -6.12 5.27 -23.78
C ASP A 91 -6.69 6.67 -23.58
N ALA A 92 -6.41 7.23 -22.40
CA ALA A 92 -6.93 8.52 -21.96
C ALA A 92 -6.29 9.69 -22.72
N GLU A 93 -4.99 9.65 -23.01
CA GLU A 93 -4.32 10.72 -23.75
C GLU A 93 -4.86 10.85 -25.18
N HIS A 94 -5.10 9.72 -25.86
CA HIS A 94 -5.60 9.73 -27.24
C HIS A 94 -7.13 9.59 -27.36
N GLN A 95 -7.85 9.47 -26.25
CA GLN A 95 -9.30 9.30 -26.18
C GLN A 95 -9.80 8.13 -27.07
N ARG A 96 -9.22 6.95 -26.85
CA ARG A 96 -9.53 5.72 -27.58
C ARG A 96 -9.76 4.57 -26.61
N VAL A 97 -10.59 3.61 -27.01
CA VAL A 97 -10.74 2.36 -26.28
C VAL A 97 -10.42 1.20 -27.22
N ASN A 98 -9.63 0.24 -26.76
CA ASN A 98 -9.44 -1.03 -27.42
C ASN A 98 -10.16 -2.12 -26.63
N ILE A 99 -10.83 -3.05 -27.31
CA ILE A 99 -11.44 -4.21 -26.69
C ILE A 99 -11.04 -5.43 -27.50
N ASN A 100 -10.36 -6.38 -26.84
CA ASN A 100 -9.89 -7.63 -27.45
C ASN A 100 -9.11 -7.42 -28.76
N GLY A 101 -8.33 -6.33 -28.83
CA GLY A 101 -7.50 -5.95 -29.98
C GLY A 101 -8.15 -4.97 -30.97
N LEU A 102 -9.46 -4.70 -30.87
CA LEU A 102 -10.18 -3.80 -31.76
C LEU A 102 -10.29 -2.39 -31.16
N ALA A 103 -9.82 -1.39 -31.89
CA ALA A 103 -9.83 0.00 -31.45
C ALA A 103 -11.09 0.76 -31.88
N TYR A 104 -11.68 1.50 -30.95
CA TYR A 104 -12.86 2.34 -31.09
C TYR A 104 -12.56 3.77 -30.61
N PRO A 105 -12.87 4.80 -31.40
CA PRO A 105 -12.72 6.18 -30.94
C PRO A 105 -13.77 6.53 -29.88
N ILE A 106 -13.40 7.32 -28.89
CA ILE A 106 -14.38 7.98 -28.01
C ILE A 106 -14.96 9.19 -28.75
N LEU A 107 -16.27 9.37 -28.66
CA LEU A 107 -16.95 10.47 -29.34
C LEU A 107 -16.47 11.83 -28.80
N PRO A 108 -16.22 12.83 -29.67
CA PRO A 108 -15.88 14.16 -29.23
C PRO A 108 -16.94 14.73 -28.28
N GLY A 109 -16.51 15.26 -27.13
CA GLY A 109 -17.39 15.83 -26.10
C GLY A 109 -17.88 14.81 -25.06
N THR A 110 -17.46 13.55 -25.13
CA THR A 110 -17.59 12.62 -24.00
C THR A 110 -16.79 13.16 -22.80
N ARG A 111 -17.47 13.31 -21.68
CA ARG A 111 -16.93 13.69 -20.37
C ARG A 111 -16.83 12.51 -19.43
N LEU A 112 -17.70 11.50 -19.58
CA LEU A 112 -17.67 10.29 -18.78
C LEU A 112 -17.81 9.07 -19.68
N LEU A 113 -16.84 8.17 -19.59
CA LEU A 113 -16.88 6.82 -20.15
C LEU A 113 -17.20 5.84 -19.02
N THR A 114 -18.32 5.13 -19.10
CA THR A 114 -18.60 4.01 -18.19
C THR A 114 -18.19 2.71 -18.86
N ILE A 115 -17.31 1.95 -18.21
CA ILE A 115 -16.85 0.62 -18.59
C ILE A 115 -17.46 -0.36 -17.59
N ASP A 116 -18.31 -1.24 -18.08
CA ASP A 116 -18.85 -2.38 -17.35
C ASP A 116 -18.29 -3.63 -18.01
N ALA A 117 -17.36 -4.33 -17.36
CA ALA A 117 -16.66 -5.44 -18.00
C ALA A 117 -17.55 -6.68 -18.18
N GLY A 118 -18.63 -6.80 -17.40
CA GLY A 118 -19.64 -7.84 -17.56
C GLY A 118 -19.37 -9.07 -16.71
N GLU A 119 -19.59 -10.24 -17.29
CA GLU A 119 -19.36 -11.52 -16.63
C GLU A 119 -18.12 -12.17 -17.24
N GLY A 120 -17.31 -12.84 -16.43
CA GLY A 120 -16.10 -13.47 -16.92
C GLY A 120 -14.96 -13.28 -15.93
N SER A 121 -13.74 -13.33 -16.45
CA SER A 121 -12.56 -12.84 -15.75
C SER A 121 -11.92 -11.77 -16.62
N ASP A 122 -12.19 -10.52 -16.25
CA ASP A 122 -11.96 -9.37 -17.10
C ASP A 122 -10.79 -8.53 -16.60
N THR A 123 -10.12 -7.87 -17.54
CA THR A 123 -9.04 -6.94 -17.27
C THR A 123 -9.28 -5.62 -17.97
N VAL A 124 -9.25 -4.53 -17.21
CA VAL A 124 -9.35 -3.17 -17.74
C VAL A 124 -8.03 -2.44 -17.51
N ASN A 125 -7.32 -2.12 -18.59
CA ASN A 125 -6.10 -1.34 -18.57
C ASN A 125 -6.44 0.13 -18.90
N VAL A 126 -5.98 1.08 -18.10
CA VAL A 126 -6.09 2.51 -18.36
C VAL A 126 -4.68 3.08 -18.55
N ILE A 127 -4.46 3.72 -19.69
CA ILE A 127 -3.27 4.52 -19.96
C ILE A 127 -3.65 5.98 -19.71
N GLY A 128 -3.07 6.57 -18.67
CA GLY A 128 -3.29 7.93 -18.24
C GLY A 128 -2.82 9.00 -19.23
N SER A 129 -3.13 10.24 -18.89
CA SER A 129 -2.76 11.41 -19.67
C SER A 129 -1.32 11.85 -19.35
N THR A 130 -0.82 12.88 -20.03
CA THR A 130 0.45 13.52 -19.62
C THR A 130 0.26 14.61 -18.56
N ALA A 131 -0.95 14.77 -18.03
CA ALA A 131 -1.30 15.70 -16.97
C ALA A 131 -1.67 14.92 -15.70
N ASN A 132 -1.70 15.60 -14.55
CA ASN A 132 -1.98 14.94 -13.27
C ASN A 132 -3.39 14.32 -13.25
N ASP A 133 -3.44 13.00 -13.29
CA ASP A 133 -4.65 12.19 -13.18
C ASP A 133 -4.93 11.83 -11.71
N LEU A 134 -6.19 11.51 -11.43
CA LEU A 134 -6.62 11.02 -10.12
C LEU A 134 -7.35 9.69 -10.27
N VAL A 135 -7.03 8.74 -9.40
CA VAL A 135 -7.74 7.47 -9.29
C VAL A 135 -8.43 7.36 -7.94
N THR A 136 -9.65 6.85 -7.93
CA THR A 136 -10.28 6.33 -6.71
C THR A 136 -10.70 4.88 -6.94
N ALA A 137 -10.31 3.96 -6.07
CA ALA A 137 -10.80 2.59 -6.09
C ALA A 137 -11.44 2.25 -4.75
N ASP A 138 -12.59 1.59 -4.79
CA ASP A 138 -13.28 1.09 -3.59
C ASP A 138 -13.58 -0.40 -3.78
N LEU A 139 -12.86 -1.25 -3.06
CA LEU A 139 -12.98 -2.70 -3.16
C LEU A 139 -14.33 -3.21 -2.62
N ARG A 140 -14.99 -2.44 -1.74
CA ARG A 140 -16.33 -2.77 -1.22
C ARG A 140 -17.42 -2.61 -2.27
N THR A 141 -17.33 -1.57 -3.09
CA THR A 141 -18.29 -1.31 -4.16
C THR A 141 -17.83 -1.81 -5.53
N GLN A 142 -16.59 -2.32 -5.61
CA GLN A 142 -15.92 -2.76 -6.83
C GLN A 142 -15.94 -1.69 -7.92
N LEU A 143 -15.84 -0.43 -7.49
CA LEU A 143 -15.88 0.72 -8.35
C LEU A 143 -14.49 1.34 -8.43
N VAL A 144 -13.97 1.44 -9.65
CA VAL A 144 -12.76 2.23 -9.94
C VAL A 144 -13.16 3.44 -10.78
N THR A 145 -12.72 4.62 -10.35
CA THR A 145 -12.90 5.86 -11.12
C THR A 145 -11.54 6.42 -11.47
N PHE A 146 -11.36 6.77 -12.74
CA PHE A 146 -10.22 7.52 -13.24
C PHE A 146 -10.71 8.91 -13.64
N THR A 147 -10.12 9.95 -13.07
CA THR A 147 -10.38 11.34 -13.41
C THR A 147 -9.22 11.87 -14.24
N HIS A 148 -9.54 12.31 -15.45
CA HIS A 148 -8.57 12.77 -16.43
C HIS A 148 -7.95 14.11 -16.01
N GLY A 149 -6.64 14.27 -16.09
CA GLY A 149 -5.91 15.48 -15.68
C GLY A 149 -6.20 16.75 -16.48
N ARG A 150 -6.96 16.59 -17.56
CA ARG A 150 -7.52 17.67 -18.40
C ARG A 150 -9.05 17.71 -18.41
N SER A 151 -9.71 17.03 -17.47
CA SER A 151 -11.17 17.08 -17.31
C SER A 151 -11.63 18.55 -17.17
N PRO A 152 -12.75 18.96 -17.80
CA PRO A 152 -13.73 18.14 -18.52
C PRO A 152 -13.44 17.92 -20.01
N ASN A 153 -12.26 18.32 -20.52
CA ASN A 153 -11.95 18.23 -21.95
C ASN A 153 -11.41 16.84 -22.35
N GLY A 154 -10.95 16.04 -21.39
CA GLY A 154 -10.75 14.60 -21.54
C GLY A 154 -11.83 13.84 -20.77
N ALA A 155 -12.22 12.66 -21.26
CA ALA A 155 -13.21 11.83 -20.61
C ALA A 155 -12.66 11.23 -19.30
N ASP A 156 -13.42 11.36 -18.21
CA ASP A 156 -13.23 10.55 -17.02
C ASP A 156 -13.73 9.13 -17.30
N ALA A 157 -13.26 8.13 -16.54
CA ALA A 157 -13.73 6.75 -16.65
C ALA A 157 -14.30 6.23 -15.33
N ARG A 158 -15.42 5.51 -15.42
CA ARG A 158 -16.05 4.74 -14.34
C ARG A 158 -16.00 3.27 -14.72
N ILE A 159 -15.33 2.44 -13.94
CA ILE A 159 -15.07 1.03 -14.24
C ILE A 159 -15.74 0.16 -13.18
N VAL A 160 -16.52 -0.82 -13.62
CA VAL A 160 -17.20 -1.84 -12.80
C VAL A 160 -17.11 -3.20 -13.48
N GLY A 161 -17.35 -4.27 -12.72
CA GLY A 161 -17.43 -5.64 -13.25
C GLY A 161 -16.11 -6.27 -13.66
N ALA A 162 -14.97 -5.59 -13.44
CA ALA A 162 -13.65 -6.15 -13.74
C ALA A 162 -13.01 -6.76 -12.49
N GLU A 163 -12.38 -7.93 -12.63
CA GLU A 163 -11.59 -8.55 -11.56
C GLU A 163 -10.21 -7.91 -11.43
N VAL A 164 -9.65 -7.39 -12.54
CA VAL A 164 -8.36 -6.71 -12.55
C VAL A 164 -8.47 -5.37 -13.25
N VAL A 165 -8.06 -4.31 -12.56
CA VAL A 165 -7.95 -2.96 -13.14
C VAL A 165 -6.51 -2.50 -13.02
N VAL A 166 -5.86 -2.31 -14.18
CA VAL A 166 -4.49 -1.79 -14.25
C VAL A 166 -4.55 -0.34 -14.70
N ILE A 167 -3.95 0.57 -13.94
CA ILE A 167 -3.90 1.99 -14.32
C ILE A 167 -2.46 2.46 -14.29
N ASP A 168 -2.02 3.00 -15.41
CA ASP A 168 -0.73 3.64 -15.55
C ASP A 168 -0.93 5.14 -15.70
N GLY A 169 -0.44 5.95 -14.75
CA GLY A 169 -0.61 7.41 -14.75
C GLY A 169 0.04 8.10 -15.94
N ASN A 170 0.95 7.42 -16.63
CA ASN A 170 1.67 7.96 -17.77
C ASN A 170 2.59 9.15 -17.41
N GLY A 171 2.12 10.39 -17.47
CA GLY A 171 2.93 11.56 -17.17
C GLY A 171 2.20 12.55 -16.30
N GLY A 172 2.95 13.33 -15.53
CA GLY A 172 2.36 14.20 -14.51
C GLY A 172 2.70 13.71 -13.12
N ASN A 173 2.02 14.27 -12.13
CA ASN A 173 2.09 13.87 -10.74
C ASN A 173 0.73 13.29 -10.34
N ASP A 174 0.56 12.01 -10.61
CA ASP A 174 -0.69 11.29 -10.47
C ASP A 174 -0.87 10.78 -9.04
N ALA A 175 -2.13 10.56 -8.65
CA ALA A 175 -2.46 10.04 -7.32
C ALA A 175 -3.62 9.04 -7.36
N ALA A 176 -3.59 8.09 -6.43
CA ALA A 176 -4.67 7.13 -6.23
C ALA A 176 -5.11 7.08 -4.77
N THR A 177 -6.42 7.14 -4.52
CA THR A 177 -7.03 6.87 -3.21
C THR A 177 -7.75 5.54 -3.26
N LEU A 178 -7.42 4.65 -2.34
CA LEU A 178 -7.86 3.26 -2.35
C LEU A 178 -8.59 2.95 -1.04
N GLN A 179 -9.81 2.40 -1.12
CA GLN A 179 -10.64 2.01 0.02
C GLN A 179 -10.85 0.50 0.03
N ASP A 180 -10.63 -0.10 1.19
CA ASP A 180 -10.66 -1.54 1.38
C ASP A 180 -12.05 -2.17 1.25
N SER A 181 -12.06 -3.50 1.28
CA SER A 181 -13.26 -4.29 1.48
C SER A 181 -13.59 -4.38 2.99
N PRO A 182 -14.74 -4.94 3.40
CA PRO A 182 -14.97 -5.28 4.81
C PRO A 182 -14.12 -6.47 5.33
N GLY A 183 -13.47 -7.20 4.44
CA GLY A 183 -12.66 -8.39 4.73
C GLY A 183 -11.20 -8.06 4.99
N ASP A 184 -10.34 -9.06 4.87
CA ASP A 184 -8.90 -8.88 4.98
C ASP A 184 -8.34 -8.41 3.62
N ASP A 185 -7.61 -7.30 3.63
CA ASP A 185 -7.06 -6.66 2.44
C ASP A 185 -5.54 -6.50 2.52
N LYS A 186 -4.91 -6.44 1.33
CA LYS A 186 -3.46 -6.23 1.18
C LYS A 186 -3.18 -5.03 0.30
N PHE A 187 -2.42 -4.10 0.86
CA PHE A 187 -1.86 -2.95 0.14
C PHE A 187 -0.36 -3.08 0.00
N PHE A 188 0.14 -2.79 -1.19
CA PHE A 188 1.56 -2.79 -1.51
C PHE A 188 1.89 -1.55 -2.32
N ALA A 189 2.90 -0.80 -1.90
CA ALA A 189 3.33 0.41 -2.59
C ALA A 189 4.85 0.54 -2.61
N ARG A 190 5.40 0.80 -3.79
CA ARG A 190 6.82 1.08 -4.06
C ARG A 190 6.91 2.30 -4.98
N PRO A 191 8.09 2.93 -5.09
CA PRO A 191 8.27 4.02 -6.04
C PRO A 191 7.87 3.58 -7.45
N GLY A 192 6.90 4.27 -8.03
CA GLY A 192 6.41 4.03 -9.39
C GLY A 192 5.46 2.84 -9.57
N SER A 193 5.15 2.04 -8.55
CA SER A 193 4.13 0.99 -8.69
C SER A 193 3.53 0.51 -7.36
N GLY A 194 2.31 -0.01 -7.40
CA GLY A 194 1.69 -0.67 -6.27
C GLY A 194 0.44 -1.41 -6.67
N PHE A 195 -0.14 -2.14 -5.71
CA PHE A 195 -1.42 -2.79 -5.91
C PHE A 195 -2.23 -2.79 -4.62
N PHE A 196 -3.55 -2.94 -4.77
CA PHE A 196 -4.48 -3.11 -3.67
C PHE A 196 -5.51 -4.18 -4.01
N VAL A 197 -5.69 -5.13 -3.09
CA VAL A 197 -6.46 -6.34 -3.35
C VAL A 197 -7.07 -6.90 -2.08
N ASP A 198 -8.32 -7.35 -2.17
CA ASP A 198 -8.97 -8.12 -1.13
C ASP A 198 -8.52 -9.59 -1.18
N LEU A 199 -8.49 -10.30 -0.06
CA LEU A 199 -8.03 -11.70 -0.05
C LEU A 199 -8.98 -12.68 -0.77
N ALA A 200 -10.24 -12.30 -1.02
CA ALA A 200 -11.14 -13.06 -1.87
C ALA A 200 -10.84 -12.86 -3.38
N ARG A 201 -9.96 -11.91 -3.71
CA ARG A 201 -9.54 -11.48 -5.05
C ARG A 201 -10.72 -11.12 -5.94
N VAL A 202 -11.69 -10.41 -5.38
CA VAL A 202 -12.85 -9.95 -6.16
C VAL A 202 -12.48 -8.76 -7.04
N LEU A 203 -11.58 -7.90 -6.55
CA LEU A 203 -10.97 -6.84 -7.35
C LEU A 203 -9.49 -6.66 -6.96
N GLU A 204 -8.60 -6.71 -7.93
CA GLU A 204 -7.20 -6.27 -7.83
C GLU A 204 -7.00 -5.00 -8.63
N VAL A 205 -6.42 -3.98 -8.01
CA VAL A 205 -6.10 -2.70 -8.66
C VAL A 205 -4.59 -2.52 -8.69
N ASP A 206 -3.99 -2.62 -9.88
CA ASP A 206 -2.58 -2.38 -10.13
C ASP A 206 -2.35 -0.94 -10.60
N LEU A 207 -1.41 -0.24 -10.00
CA LEU A 207 -1.19 1.19 -10.20
C LEU A 207 0.27 1.46 -10.53
N PHE A 208 0.54 2.20 -11.60
CA PHE A 208 1.88 2.55 -12.05
C PHE A 208 2.05 4.07 -12.17
N ARG A 209 3.22 4.57 -11.77
CA ARG A 209 3.60 6.00 -11.82
C ARG A 209 2.69 6.94 -11.02
N MET A 210 2.19 6.50 -9.87
CA MET A 210 1.30 7.30 -9.01
C MET A 210 1.77 7.34 -7.55
N ASN A 211 1.34 8.39 -6.85
CA ASN A 211 1.30 8.44 -5.38
C ASN A 211 0.09 7.64 -4.88
N LEU A 212 0.25 6.87 -3.80
CA LEU A 212 -0.76 5.87 -3.41
C LEU A 212 -1.21 6.08 -1.98
N HIS A 213 -2.51 6.24 -1.78
CA HIS A 213 -3.13 6.50 -0.48
C HIS A 213 -4.20 5.45 -0.19
N ALA A 214 -3.87 4.43 0.59
CA ALA A 214 -4.82 3.38 0.97
C ALA A 214 -5.43 3.63 2.35
N GLN A 215 -6.72 3.32 2.47
CA GLN A 215 -7.52 3.42 3.69
C GLN A 215 -8.18 2.08 3.97
N ALA A 216 -8.03 1.60 5.19
CA ALA A 216 -8.61 0.35 5.65
C ALA A 216 -9.50 0.56 6.90
N GLY A 217 -10.49 -0.32 7.07
CA GLY A 217 -11.43 -0.39 8.17
C GLY A 217 -12.24 -1.70 8.17
N GLY A 218 -12.25 -2.40 9.30
CA GLY A 218 -12.73 -3.80 9.36
C GLY A 218 -11.62 -4.77 8.96
N GLY A 219 -11.86 -6.08 9.04
CA GLY A 219 -10.85 -7.09 8.68
C GLY A 219 -9.54 -7.07 9.48
N HIS A 220 -8.55 -7.82 8.98
CA HIS A 220 -7.16 -7.83 9.41
C HIS A 220 -6.24 -7.46 8.24
N ASN A 221 -5.93 -6.18 8.11
CA ASN A 221 -5.32 -5.62 6.91
C ASN A 221 -3.80 -5.49 7.01
N LEU A 222 -3.13 -5.72 5.88
CA LEU A 222 -1.67 -5.59 5.76
C LEU A 222 -1.28 -4.55 4.72
N ALA A 223 -0.51 -3.54 5.12
CA ALA A 223 0.17 -2.62 4.21
C ALA A 223 1.68 -2.91 4.16
N ARG A 224 2.25 -2.89 2.95
CA ARG A 224 3.70 -2.93 2.72
C ARG A 224 4.14 -1.73 1.90
N LEU A 225 4.96 -0.87 2.50
CA LEU A 225 5.52 0.32 1.87
C LEU A 225 7.01 0.10 1.66
N PHE A 226 7.52 0.46 0.49
CA PHE A 226 8.95 0.36 0.18
C PHE A 226 9.46 1.71 -0.25
N GLY A 227 10.62 2.08 0.25
CA GLY A 227 11.34 3.26 -0.18
C GLY A 227 12.07 3.03 -1.48
N SER A 228 12.87 4.03 -1.82
CA SER A 228 13.61 4.16 -3.06
C SER A 228 15.08 3.78 -2.88
N THR A 229 15.91 4.24 -3.82
CA THR A 229 17.36 4.21 -3.68
C THR A 229 17.93 5.54 -3.17
N GLY A 230 17.05 6.51 -2.89
CA GLY A 230 17.40 7.82 -2.34
C GLY A 230 17.15 7.88 -0.85
N ILE A 231 17.17 9.09 -0.28
CA ILE A 231 16.80 9.29 1.13
C ILE A 231 15.29 9.27 1.25
N ASP A 232 14.78 8.35 2.07
CA ASP A 232 13.37 8.20 2.35
C ASP A 232 13.03 8.60 3.81
N VAL A 233 11.84 9.15 3.98
CA VAL A 233 11.33 9.65 5.27
C VAL A 233 9.99 9.01 5.57
N LEU A 234 9.91 8.32 6.70
CA LEU A 234 8.68 7.77 7.25
C LEU A 234 8.16 8.62 8.41
N THR A 235 6.86 8.86 8.42
CA THR A 235 6.12 9.26 9.64
C THR A 235 5.03 8.23 9.89
N ALA A 236 5.04 7.59 11.06
CA ALA A 236 4.05 6.58 11.43
C ALA A 236 3.51 6.80 12.85
N GLN A 237 2.20 6.59 13.00
CA GLN A 237 1.45 6.64 14.24
C GLN A 237 0.31 5.61 14.18
N ALA A 238 -0.40 5.40 15.29
CA ALA A 238 -1.43 4.36 15.42
C ALA A 238 -2.43 4.28 14.24
N ALA A 239 -2.85 5.41 13.67
CA ALA A 239 -3.84 5.42 12.59
C ALA A 239 -3.26 5.49 11.17
N THR A 240 -2.01 5.93 11.01
CA THR A 240 -1.47 6.35 9.70
C THR A 240 0.03 6.15 9.60
N SER A 241 0.49 5.63 8.46
CA SER A 241 1.90 5.59 8.07
C SER A 241 2.08 6.23 6.70
N THR A 242 2.99 7.19 6.59
CA THR A 242 3.30 7.89 5.34
C THR A 242 4.80 7.80 5.06
N LEU A 243 5.16 7.16 3.95
CA LEU A 243 6.52 7.07 3.44
C LEU A 243 6.68 8.00 2.25
N MET A 244 7.70 8.86 2.29
CA MET A 244 8.01 9.82 1.23
C MET A 244 9.46 9.69 0.81
N GLY A 245 9.73 9.91 -0.47
CA GLY A 245 11.07 9.95 -1.02
C GLY A 245 11.11 10.62 -2.38
N PRO A 246 12.24 10.56 -3.10
CA PRO A 246 12.36 11.15 -4.42
C PRO A 246 11.32 10.61 -5.39
N GLY A 247 10.36 11.45 -5.77
CA GLY A 247 9.35 11.14 -6.78
C GLY A 247 8.17 10.30 -6.32
N PHE A 248 8.00 10.07 -5.00
CA PHE A 248 6.82 9.36 -4.48
C PHE A 248 6.45 9.79 -3.05
N ALA A 249 5.15 9.67 -2.75
CA ALA A 249 4.60 9.71 -1.41
C ALA A 249 3.49 8.65 -1.31
N HIS A 250 3.66 7.67 -0.43
CA HIS A 250 2.67 6.61 -0.19
C HIS A 250 2.17 6.69 1.24
N SER A 251 0.87 6.47 1.45
CA SER A 251 0.30 6.39 2.79
C SER A 251 -0.64 5.20 2.95
N ALA A 252 -0.60 4.61 4.14
CA ALA A 252 -1.50 3.56 4.59
C ALA A 252 -2.18 4.01 5.89
N SER A 253 -3.51 4.03 5.90
CA SER A 253 -4.32 4.46 7.04
C SER A 253 -5.27 3.34 7.48
N GLY A 254 -5.39 3.10 8.79
CA GLY A 254 -6.32 2.12 9.35
C GLY A 254 -5.93 0.64 9.19
N PHE A 255 -4.70 0.36 8.74
CA PHE A 255 -4.18 -1.01 8.63
C PHE A 255 -3.70 -1.54 9.97
N ASP A 256 -4.02 -2.81 10.29
CA ASP A 256 -3.59 -3.47 11.53
C ASP A 256 -2.08 -3.78 11.56
N PHE A 257 -1.52 -4.07 10.38
CA PHE A 257 -0.11 -4.35 10.19
C PHE A 257 0.46 -3.48 9.08
N VAL A 258 1.49 -2.70 9.39
CA VAL A 258 2.23 -1.90 8.42
C VAL A 258 3.69 -2.31 8.44
N GLN A 259 4.20 -2.80 7.32
CA GLN A 259 5.62 -3.09 7.11
C GLN A 259 6.21 -2.03 6.20
N VAL A 260 7.29 -1.38 6.62
CA VAL A 260 7.95 -0.32 5.86
C VAL A 260 9.41 -0.67 5.68
N GLN A 261 9.88 -0.70 4.44
CA GLN A 261 11.30 -0.88 4.10
C GLN A 261 11.89 0.46 3.65
N GLY A 262 12.98 0.91 4.30
CA GLY A 262 13.68 2.15 3.94
C GLY A 262 14.25 2.10 2.52
N GLY A 263 14.91 0.98 2.18
CA GLY A 263 15.48 0.78 0.85
C GLY A 263 16.99 0.96 0.87
N VAL A 264 17.53 1.67 -0.12
CA VAL A 264 18.93 2.10 -0.11
C VAL A 264 18.92 3.59 0.14
N GLY A 265 19.74 4.08 1.06
CA GLY A 265 19.71 5.49 1.40
C GLY A 265 20.26 5.71 2.79
N THR A 266 20.02 6.90 3.33
CA THR A 266 20.14 7.15 4.77
C THR A 266 18.78 7.61 5.22
N ASP A 267 17.98 6.67 5.65
CA ASP A 267 16.55 6.81 5.81
C ASP A 267 16.21 7.17 7.25
N THR A 268 15.15 7.96 7.41
CA THR A 268 14.70 8.44 8.73
C THR A 268 13.25 8.09 8.98
N ALA A 269 12.97 7.54 10.15
CA ALA A 269 11.61 7.30 10.60
C ALA A 269 11.27 8.12 11.86
N THR A 270 10.10 8.71 11.86
CA THR A 270 9.44 9.23 13.07
C THR A 270 8.28 8.30 13.44
N LEU A 271 8.35 7.73 14.63
CA LEU A 271 7.34 6.83 15.19
C LEU A 271 6.64 7.52 16.35
N THR A 272 5.32 7.44 16.41
CA THR A 272 4.56 8.07 17.49
C THR A 272 3.52 7.12 18.08
N GLY A 273 3.57 6.96 19.40
CA GLY A 273 2.63 6.19 20.19
C GLY A 273 1.24 6.82 20.27
N SER A 274 0.44 6.23 21.13
CA SER A 274 -0.93 6.56 21.45
C SER A 274 -1.01 7.27 22.82
N SER A 275 -2.19 7.38 23.40
CA SER A 275 -2.33 7.78 24.81
C SER A 275 -2.49 6.59 25.76
N GLY A 276 -2.37 5.37 25.23
CA GLY A 276 -2.45 4.11 25.97
C GLY A 276 -1.07 3.49 26.15
N VAL A 277 -1.03 2.22 26.55
CA VAL A 277 0.23 1.49 26.68
C VAL A 277 0.76 1.09 25.30
N ASP A 278 1.98 1.52 24.99
CA ASP A 278 2.69 1.22 23.77
C ASP A 278 3.98 0.42 24.05
N ALA A 279 4.45 -0.30 23.02
CA ALA A 279 5.69 -1.07 23.11
C ALA A 279 6.53 -0.91 21.84
N LEU A 280 7.82 -0.64 22.01
CA LEU A 280 8.79 -0.56 20.92
C LEU A 280 9.93 -1.54 21.16
N ILE A 281 10.23 -2.36 20.14
CA ILE A 281 11.44 -3.19 20.10
C ILE A 281 12.33 -2.62 18.99
N ALA A 282 13.60 -2.35 19.29
CA ALA A 282 14.57 -1.87 18.31
C ALA A 282 15.89 -2.63 18.38
N ARG A 283 16.45 -2.93 17.21
CA ARG A 283 17.80 -3.48 17.00
C ARG A 283 18.36 -2.90 15.71
N ALA A 284 19.64 -3.12 15.43
CA ALA A 284 20.25 -2.69 14.18
C ALA A 284 19.39 -3.04 12.95
N GLY A 285 18.92 -2.02 12.24
CA GLY A 285 18.14 -2.13 11.01
C GLY A 285 16.69 -2.57 11.15
N VAL A 286 16.19 -2.86 12.36
CA VAL A 286 14.79 -3.31 12.55
C VAL A 286 14.17 -2.66 13.79
N ALA A 287 12.98 -2.10 13.64
CA ALA A 287 12.17 -1.64 14.75
C ALA A 287 10.71 -2.10 14.60
N VAL A 288 10.04 -2.38 15.71
CA VAL A 288 8.61 -2.74 15.72
C VAL A 288 7.92 -1.95 16.83
N LEU A 289 7.02 -1.04 16.44
CA LEU A 289 6.13 -0.33 17.35
C LEU A 289 4.77 -1.04 17.36
N THR A 290 4.32 -1.45 18.54
CA THR A 290 2.93 -1.83 18.80
C THR A 290 2.25 -0.67 19.51
N THR A 291 1.26 -0.04 18.85
CA THR A 291 0.57 1.14 19.38
C THR A 291 -0.88 1.21 18.92
N GLY A 292 -1.80 1.57 19.81
CA GLY A 292 -3.21 1.78 19.47
C GLY A 292 -3.89 0.59 18.76
N GLY A 293 -3.41 -0.65 18.98
CA GLY A 293 -3.90 -1.86 18.32
C GLY A 293 -3.21 -2.21 16.99
N VAL A 294 -2.28 -1.37 16.51
CA VAL A 294 -1.56 -1.55 15.24
C VAL A 294 -0.11 -1.95 15.48
N ASN A 295 0.46 -2.74 14.57
CA ASN A 295 1.88 -3.05 14.53
C ASN A 295 2.55 -2.39 13.32
N VAL A 296 3.52 -1.52 13.60
CA VAL A 296 4.36 -0.88 12.57
C VAL A 296 5.77 -1.48 12.66
N GLN A 297 6.13 -2.27 11.65
CA GLN A 297 7.47 -2.84 11.50
C GLN A 297 8.27 -2.02 10.48
N LEU A 298 9.46 -1.60 10.88
CA LEU A 298 10.43 -0.90 10.07
C LEU A 298 11.63 -1.81 9.79
N ASP A 299 12.09 -1.82 8.56
CA ASP A 299 13.32 -2.48 8.14
C ASP A 299 14.19 -1.48 7.35
N GLY A 300 15.46 -1.37 7.71
CA GLY A 300 16.44 -0.56 6.96
C GLY A 300 16.32 0.95 7.14
N PHE A 301 15.96 1.44 8.33
CA PHE A 301 16.02 2.87 8.66
C PHE A 301 17.23 3.16 9.55
N GLU A 302 18.18 3.95 9.06
CA GLU A 302 19.42 4.33 9.77
C GLU A 302 19.12 5.18 11.01
N THR A 303 18.12 6.05 10.91
CA THR A 303 17.70 6.92 12.01
C THR A 303 16.23 6.69 12.37
N ILE A 304 15.96 6.50 13.66
CA ILE A 304 14.58 6.36 14.19
C ILE A 304 14.42 7.29 15.38
N ASN A 305 13.42 8.16 15.33
CA ASN A 305 12.97 8.93 16.48
C ASN A 305 11.58 8.42 16.87
N ALA A 306 11.44 7.89 18.09
CA ALA A 306 10.16 7.39 18.56
C ALA A 306 9.71 8.09 19.84
N ASP A 307 8.45 8.52 19.88
CA ASP A 307 7.81 9.08 21.06
C ASP A 307 6.70 8.15 21.54
N GLY A 308 6.81 7.60 22.75
CA GLY A 308 5.76 6.79 23.38
C GLY A 308 4.49 7.60 23.71
N ARG A 309 4.62 8.93 23.77
CA ARG A 309 3.60 9.88 24.21
C ARG A 309 3.16 9.68 25.66
N GLY A 310 2.03 9.05 25.92
CA GLY A 310 1.47 8.95 27.25
C GLY A 310 0.91 7.56 27.46
N GLY A 311 1.14 7.00 28.64
CA GLY A 311 0.93 5.58 28.83
C GLY A 311 1.90 5.09 29.90
N SER A 312 2.06 3.77 29.98
CA SER A 312 3.21 3.18 30.67
C SER A 312 3.92 2.34 29.64
N ASP A 313 4.86 2.95 28.95
CA ASP A 313 5.35 2.47 27.67
C ASP A 313 6.65 1.69 27.84
N PHE A 314 6.83 0.70 26.97
CA PHE A 314 7.93 -0.26 27.05
C PHE A 314 8.88 -0.10 25.88
N LEU A 315 10.17 0.05 26.17
CA LEU A 315 11.24 0.07 25.18
C LEU A 315 12.17 -1.11 25.40
N ARG A 316 12.37 -1.93 24.37
CA ARG A 316 13.36 -3.01 24.35
C ARG A 316 14.39 -2.79 23.26
N LEU A 317 15.63 -2.58 23.68
CA LEU A 317 16.78 -2.35 22.82
C LEU A 317 17.66 -3.60 22.79
N ILE A 318 18.08 -3.99 21.59
CA ILE A 318 18.94 -5.14 21.37
C ILE A 318 20.17 -4.66 20.60
N GLY A 319 21.33 -4.87 21.20
CA GLY A 319 22.63 -4.55 20.63
C GLY A 319 23.05 -5.47 19.49
N SER A 320 24.20 -5.14 18.93
CA SER A 320 24.90 -5.87 17.91
C SER A 320 26.08 -6.65 18.52
N PRO A 321 26.82 -7.44 17.72
CA PRO A 321 28.12 -7.97 18.16
C PRO A 321 29.26 -6.93 18.16
N GLY A 322 29.01 -5.74 17.58
CA GLY A 322 29.96 -4.62 17.54
C GLY A 322 29.75 -3.67 18.71
N ASN A 323 30.43 -2.52 18.68
CA ASN A 323 30.31 -1.53 19.77
C ASN A 323 28.92 -0.90 19.79
N ASP A 324 28.25 -0.99 20.92
CA ASP A 324 26.96 -0.37 21.18
C ASP A 324 27.06 0.70 22.28
N SER A 325 26.24 1.74 22.17
CA SER A 325 26.19 2.82 23.14
C SER A 325 24.76 3.19 23.50
N LEU A 326 24.48 3.26 24.80
CA LEU A 326 23.22 3.73 25.35
C LEU A 326 23.46 4.96 26.23
N THR A 327 22.65 6.00 26.05
CA THR A 327 22.46 7.06 27.06
C THR A 327 20.98 7.10 27.42
N ALA A 328 20.66 6.92 28.70
CA ALA A 328 19.29 6.93 29.21
C ALA A 328 19.12 7.96 30.33
N PHE A 329 18.09 8.78 30.18
CA PHE A 329 17.60 9.79 31.13
C PHE A 329 16.10 9.52 31.37
N PRO A 330 15.51 9.92 32.50
CA PRO A 330 14.06 9.79 32.70
C PRO A 330 13.26 10.44 31.56
N GLY A 331 12.52 9.61 30.81
CA GLY A 331 11.70 10.06 29.68
C GLY A 331 12.46 10.33 28.36
N SER A 332 13.77 10.11 28.28
CA SER A 332 14.50 10.18 27.00
C SER A 332 15.71 9.26 26.95
N SER A 333 15.95 8.63 25.81
CA SER A 333 17.16 7.84 25.59
C SER A 333 17.68 7.93 24.16
N GLN A 334 18.96 7.65 24.00
CA GLN A 334 19.63 7.50 22.72
C GLN A 334 20.38 6.17 22.69
N PHE A 335 20.23 5.43 21.61
CA PHE A 335 20.88 4.15 21.39
C PHE A 335 21.57 4.13 20.04
N VAL A 336 22.86 3.82 20.05
CA VAL A 336 23.68 3.64 18.85
C VAL A 336 24.11 2.20 18.78
N THR A 337 23.79 1.52 17.68
CA THR A 337 24.14 0.11 17.48
C THR A 337 24.46 -0.14 16.00
N ASN A 338 25.61 -0.75 15.70
CA ASN A 338 26.03 -1.07 14.32
C ASN A 338 25.84 0.07 13.29
N GLY A 339 26.12 1.32 13.66
CA GLY A 339 25.95 2.49 12.78
C GLY A 339 24.54 3.08 12.72
N TYR A 340 23.54 2.44 13.34
CA TYR A 340 22.19 2.96 13.50
C TYR A 340 22.11 3.91 14.68
N ASN A 341 21.30 4.98 14.55
CA ASN A 341 21.13 6.01 15.58
C ASN A 341 19.65 6.18 15.93
N TYR A 342 19.28 5.74 17.13
CA TYR A 342 17.89 5.76 17.57
C TYR A 342 17.70 6.67 18.78
N GLY A 343 16.71 7.57 18.68
CA GLY A 343 16.26 8.45 19.75
C GLY A 343 14.87 8.06 20.22
N PHE A 344 14.66 8.09 21.54
CA PHE A 344 13.39 7.72 22.15
C PHE A 344 12.98 8.75 23.19
N THR A 345 11.69 9.06 23.25
CA THR A 345 11.07 9.90 24.29
C THR A 345 9.82 9.24 24.86
N SER A 346 9.49 9.56 26.10
CA SER A 346 8.25 9.12 26.76
C SER A 346 8.08 7.59 26.81
N PHE A 347 9.18 6.87 27.04
CA PHE A 347 9.15 5.44 27.38
C PHE A 347 9.59 5.29 28.83
N GLU A 348 8.65 4.95 29.72
CA GLU A 348 8.91 4.86 31.16
C GLU A 348 9.75 3.63 31.51
N ARG A 349 9.71 2.57 30.70
CA ARG A 349 10.36 1.29 30.99
C ARG A 349 11.30 0.87 29.86
N LEU A 350 12.59 1.18 30.04
CA LEU A 350 13.65 0.81 29.12
C LEU A 350 14.35 -0.47 29.58
N THR A 351 14.53 -1.40 28.65
CA THR A 351 15.42 -2.55 28.78
C THR A 351 16.38 -2.58 27.59
N ALA A 352 17.68 -2.71 27.83
CA ALA A 352 18.69 -2.84 26.80
C ALA A 352 19.59 -4.04 27.07
N SER A 353 19.80 -4.88 26.06
CA SER A 353 20.70 -6.03 26.14
C SER A 353 21.65 -6.03 24.95
N VAL A 354 22.94 -6.11 25.22
CA VAL A 354 23.98 -6.28 24.19
C VAL A 354 24.50 -7.72 24.23
N ALA A 355 24.89 -8.24 23.08
CA ALA A 355 25.48 -9.58 23.00
C ALA A 355 26.98 -9.46 23.22
N GLY A 356 27.61 -10.38 23.96
CA GLY A 356 29.05 -10.33 24.21
C GLY A 356 29.86 -10.16 22.92
N GLY A 357 30.79 -9.20 22.94
CA GLY A 357 31.43 -8.64 21.74
C GLY A 357 31.65 -7.14 21.95
N GLY A 358 32.18 -6.44 20.96
CA GLY A 358 32.30 -4.97 21.02
C GLY A 358 33.07 -4.40 22.21
N ALA A 359 32.90 -3.09 22.41
CA ALA A 359 33.28 -2.35 23.60
C ALA A 359 32.07 -1.49 23.98
N ASP A 360 31.18 -2.07 24.76
CA ASP A 360 29.82 -1.58 24.95
C ASP A 360 29.71 -0.64 26.14
N THR A 361 29.00 0.47 25.94
CA THR A 361 28.89 1.51 26.98
C THR A 361 27.43 1.90 27.26
N ALA A 362 27.09 2.04 28.53
CA ALA A 362 25.81 2.59 28.97
C ALA A 362 26.03 3.77 29.92
N VAL A 363 25.29 4.85 29.71
CA VAL A 363 25.20 5.98 30.63
C VAL A 363 23.76 6.05 31.16
N LEU A 364 23.59 5.83 32.46
CA LEU A 364 22.31 5.93 33.15
C LEU A 364 22.30 7.20 34.02
N ILE A 365 21.33 8.08 33.79
CA ILE A 365 21.25 9.40 34.43
C ILE A 365 20.04 9.44 35.35
N ASP A 366 20.21 10.01 36.55
CA ASP A 366 19.18 10.17 37.57
C ASP A 366 18.09 11.17 37.19
N SER A 367 17.00 11.11 37.95
CA SER A 367 15.93 12.09 37.95
C SER A 367 16.22 13.23 38.92
N VAL A 368 15.26 14.14 39.07
CA VAL A 368 15.32 15.19 40.11
C VAL A 368 14.95 14.67 41.51
N GLY A 369 14.35 13.47 41.58
CA GLY A 369 13.89 12.83 42.81
C GLY A 369 14.88 11.79 43.33
N ASP A 370 14.49 11.06 44.37
CA ASP A 370 15.32 9.99 44.93
C ASP A 370 15.36 8.78 43.97
N ASP A 371 16.56 8.40 43.56
CA ASP A 371 16.76 7.27 42.65
C ASP A 371 17.52 6.10 43.29
N LEU A 372 17.25 4.90 42.79
CA LEU A 372 17.91 3.67 43.20
C LEU A 372 18.67 3.07 42.02
N PHE A 373 19.98 2.87 42.22
CA PHE A 373 20.79 2.04 41.34
C PHE A 373 21.01 0.65 41.95
N VAL A 374 20.83 -0.42 41.16
CA VAL A 374 21.13 -1.80 41.53
C VAL A 374 22.07 -2.43 40.50
N GLY A 375 23.18 -3.01 40.98
CA GLY A 375 24.15 -3.74 40.16
C GLY A 375 24.37 -5.18 40.64
N SER A 376 24.27 -6.16 39.74
CA SER A 376 24.49 -7.58 40.04
C SER A 376 24.80 -8.40 38.77
N GLY A 377 25.89 -9.16 38.75
CA GLY A 377 26.35 -9.88 37.57
C GLY A 377 26.51 -8.94 36.37
N ASP A 378 25.83 -9.26 35.27
CA ASP A 378 25.79 -8.43 34.05
C ASP A 378 24.69 -7.35 34.08
N LEU A 379 23.90 -7.29 35.15
CA LEU A 379 22.73 -6.43 35.29
C LEU A 379 23.10 -5.09 35.94
N ALA A 380 22.67 -4.00 35.31
CA ALA A 380 22.65 -2.66 35.89
C ALA A 380 21.26 -2.04 35.71
N GLU A 381 20.66 -1.61 36.82
CA GLU A 381 19.32 -1.01 36.87
C GLU A 381 19.37 0.35 37.54
N LEU A 382 18.73 1.34 36.93
CA LEU A 382 18.45 2.63 37.53
C LEU A 382 16.93 2.86 37.51
N SER A 383 16.36 3.20 38.66
CA SER A 383 14.92 3.41 38.80
C SER A 383 14.60 4.52 39.77
N GLY A 384 13.52 5.23 39.50
CA GLY A 384 12.94 6.24 40.37
C GLY A 384 11.46 6.40 40.10
N VAL A 385 10.87 7.50 40.57
CA VAL A 385 9.46 7.78 40.31
C VAL A 385 9.25 8.01 38.82
N GLY A 386 8.41 7.18 38.21
CA GLY A 386 7.97 7.34 36.82
C GLY A 386 8.95 6.84 35.75
N PHE A 387 10.08 6.23 36.12
CA PHE A 387 10.98 5.63 35.12
C PHE A 387 11.74 4.41 35.66
N PHE A 388 12.13 3.55 34.73
CA PHE A 388 12.94 2.37 34.96
C PHE A 388 13.86 2.13 33.75
N SER A 389 15.15 2.00 33.99
CA SER A 389 16.15 1.63 32.98
C SER A 389 16.93 0.41 33.44
N ARG A 390 16.92 -0.63 32.63
CA ARG A 390 17.71 -1.85 32.83
C ARG A 390 18.65 -2.06 31.66
N THR A 391 19.90 -2.37 31.97
CA THR A 391 20.93 -2.75 30.99
C THR A 391 21.50 -4.12 31.34
N THR A 392 21.88 -4.90 30.34
CA THR A 392 22.51 -6.21 30.53
C THR A 392 23.60 -6.43 29.50
N GLY A 393 24.79 -6.88 29.96
CA GLY A 393 25.90 -7.28 29.10
C GLY A 393 26.86 -6.16 28.67
N PHE A 394 26.64 -4.92 29.10
CA PHE A 394 27.52 -3.79 28.75
C PHE A 394 28.85 -3.86 29.50
N ASP A 395 29.98 -3.59 28.82
CA ASP A 395 31.31 -3.61 29.44
C ASP A 395 31.53 -2.47 30.42
N VAL A 396 30.99 -1.28 30.12
CA VAL A 396 31.11 -0.08 30.96
C VAL A 396 29.74 0.50 31.22
N VAL A 397 29.39 0.64 32.50
CA VAL A 397 28.18 1.34 32.94
C VAL A 397 28.60 2.57 33.73
N ARG A 398 28.23 3.76 33.25
CA ARG A 398 28.39 5.02 33.96
C ARG A 398 27.05 5.43 34.55
N ILE A 399 27.00 5.65 35.86
CA ILE A 399 25.84 6.22 36.55
C ILE A 399 26.09 7.68 36.89
N ARG A 400 25.12 8.56 36.64
CA ARG A 400 25.21 10.00 36.90
C ARG A 400 24.07 10.43 37.83
N GLY A 401 24.40 10.66 39.10
CA GLY A 401 23.51 11.16 40.15
C GLY A 401 23.67 12.67 40.31
N VAL A 402 23.27 13.45 39.30
CA VAL A 402 23.60 14.88 39.16
C VAL A 402 22.39 15.81 39.09
N ASN A 403 21.16 15.28 39.01
CA ASN A 403 19.95 16.08 38.78
C ASN A 403 19.11 16.32 40.02
N GLY A 404 19.42 15.67 41.15
CA GLY A 404 18.76 15.94 42.43
C GLY A 404 18.67 14.70 43.31
N GLY A 405 17.78 14.77 44.30
CA GLY A 405 17.43 13.64 45.16
C GLY A 405 18.54 13.09 46.07
N THR A 406 18.14 12.11 46.86
CA THR A 406 19.02 11.22 47.62
C THR A 406 19.17 9.90 46.85
N ASN A 407 20.20 9.83 46.01
CA ASN A 407 20.44 8.66 45.18
C ASN A 407 21.12 7.55 45.98
N THR A 408 20.53 6.35 45.97
CA THR A 408 21.04 5.17 46.69
C THR A 408 21.64 4.18 45.70
N ARG A 409 22.81 3.61 46.00
CA ARG A 409 23.36 2.49 45.22
C ARG A 409 23.39 1.18 46.00
N ARG A 410 23.05 0.08 45.33
CA ARG A 410 23.14 -1.29 45.86
C ARG A 410 23.88 -2.17 44.87
N VAL A 411 25.16 -2.38 45.12
CA VAL A 411 26.04 -3.12 44.20
C VAL A 411 26.52 -4.39 44.88
N SER A 412 26.33 -5.52 44.20
CA SER A 412 26.88 -6.83 44.59
C SER A 412 28.04 -7.21 43.65
N SER A 413 28.32 -8.51 43.47
CA SER A 413 29.33 -8.91 42.47
C SER A 413 28.85 -8.47 41.08
N ILE A 414 29.67 -7.74 40.32
CA ILE A 414 29.36 -7.25 38.96
C ILE A 414 30.43 -7.68 37.97
N ASN A 415 30.05 -7.82 36.69
CA ASN A 415 30.92 -8.28 35.59
C ASN A 415 31.34 -7.14 34.63
N TYR A 416 30.95 -5.91 34.92
CA TYR A 416 31.21 -4.72 34.12
C TYR A 416 31.97 -3.67 34.93
N GLN A 417 32.61 -2.73 34.23
CA GLN A 417 33.20 -1.57 34.88
C GLN A 417 32.11 -0.55 35.26
N LEU A 418 31.89 -0.36 36.55
CA LEU A 418 31.02 0.71 37.06
C LEU A 418 31.81 2.02 37.22
N ILE A 419 31.31 3.10 36.64
CA ILE A 419 31.82 4.47 36.84
C ILE A 419 30.74 5.34 37.47
N GLU A 420 31.00 5.85 38.66
CA GLU A 420 30.07 6.71 39.39
C GLU A 420 30.42 8.19 39.18
N GLN A 421 29.40 9.00 38.92
CA GLN A 421 29.49 10.47 38.92
C GLN A 421 28.33 11.05 39.72
N GLY A 422 28.59 12.12 40.48
CA GLY A 422 27.60 12.72 41.36
C GLY A 422 27.52 12.03 42.72
N THR A 423 26.42 12.25 43.43
CA THR A 423 26.25 11.79 44.82
C THR A 423 25.49 10.47 44.84
N TRP A 424 26.10 9.43 45.42
CA TRP A 424 25.49 8.11 45.63
C TRP A 424 25.78 7.63 47.05
N VAL A 425 24.71 7.37 47.80
CA VAL A 425 24.74 6.88 49.19
C VAL A 425 24.79 5.36 49.23
#